data_AF-A0A0F4JNE3-F1
#
_entry.id   AF-A0A0F4JNE3-F1
#
_cell.length_a   1.000
_cell.length_b   1.000
_cell.length_c   1.000
_cell.angle_alpha   90.00
_cell.angle_beta   90.00
_cell.angle_gamma   90.00
#
_symmetry.space_group_name_H-M   'P 1'
#
loop_
_entity.id
_entity.type
_entity.pdbx_description
1 polymer ?
#
loop_
_entity_poly.entity_id
_entity_poly.type
_entity_poly.pdbx_seq_one_letter_code
_entity_poly.pdbx_strand_id
1 'polypeptide(L)' 'MTPDLDLLLSVLRALTPILLAALGGAICERAGVFNIGLEGMMLIGCFSAVATSWFTGSPW' A
#
# COMPACT_ATOMS: atom_id res chain seq x y z
N MET A 1 -23.28 -2.52 -21.11
CA MET A 1 -22.65 -3.21 -19.97
C MET A 1 -21.15 -3.27 -20.25
N THR A 2 -20.50 -2.10 -20.28
CA THR A 2 -19.04 -2.03 -20.21
C THR A 2 -18.68 -2.45 -18.79
N PRO A 3 -17.73 -3.38 -18.58
CA PRO A 3 -17.21 -3.62 -17.24
C PRO A 3 -16.80 -2.26 -16.66
N ASP A 4 -17.10 -2.04 -15.38
CA ASP A 4 -16.91 -0.78 -14.69
C ASP A 4 -15.42 -0.43 -14.68
N LEU A 5 -14.94 0.24 -15.72
CA LEU A 5 -13.52 0.52 -15.94
C LEU A 5 -12.92 1.25 -14.74
N ASP A 6 -13.72 2.10 -14.11
CA ASP A 6 -13.38 2.81 -12.89
C ASP A 6 -13.13 1.87 -11.69
N LEU A 7 -13.86 0.75 -11.60
CA LEU A 7 -13.60 -0.28 -10.60
C LEU A 7 -12.24 -0.93 -10.86
N LEU A 8 -11.95 -1.29 -12.12
CA LEU A 8 -10.66 -1.88 -12.50
C LEU A 8 -9.49 -0.95 -12.16
N LEU A 9 -9.61 0.35 -12.49
CA LEU A 9 -8.59 1.36 -12.20
C LEU A 9 -8.40 1.57 -10.69
N SER A 10 -9.49 1.57 -9.92
CA SER A 10 -9.45 1.70 -8.46
C SER A 10 -8.75 0.52 -7.80
N VAL A 11 -9.03 -0.71 -8.26
CA VAL A 11 -8.36 -1.91 -7.80
C VAL A 11 -6.87 -1.85 -8.13
N LEU A 12 -6.49 -1.49 -9.35
CA LEU A 12 -5.09 -1.39 -9.75
C LEU A 12 -4.28 -0.43 -8.86
N ARG A 13 -4.84 0.74 -8.53
CA ARG A 13 -4.23 1.70 -7.61
C ARG A 13 -4.06 1.14 -6.20
N ALA A 14 -5.06 0.43 -5.69
CA ALA A 14 -5.00 -0.17 -4.35
C ALA A 14 -4.04 -1.36 -4.29
N LEU A 15 -3.90 -2.12 -5.39
CA LEU A 15 -3.02 -3.29 -5.46
C LEU A 15 -1.54 -2.95 -5.34
N THR A 16 -1.10 -1.80 -5.86
CA THR A 16 0.33 -1.44 -5.86
C THR A 16 0.97 -1.45 -4.45
N PRO A 17 0.44 -0.72 -3.45
CA PRO A 17 1.00 -0.77 -2.10
C PRO A 17 0.81 -2.14 -1.41
N ILE A 18 -0.28 -2.85 -1.69
CA ILE A 18 -0.56 -4.17 -1.12
C ILE A 18 0.47 -5.20 -1.63
N LEU A 19 0.80 -5.19 -2.92
CA LEU A 19 1.80 -6.08 -3.50
C LEU A 19 3.19 -5.80 -2.94
N LEU A 20 3.54 -4.53 -2.72
CA LEU A 20 4.81 -4.18 -2.06
C LEU A 20 4.88 -4.72 -0.63
N ALA A 21 3.80 -4.60 0.15
CA ALA A 21 3.72 -5.18 1.48
C ALA A 21 3.82 -6.71 1.44
N ALA A 22 3.07 -7.38 0.54
CA ALA A 22 3.11 -8.82 0.37
C ALA A 22 4.50 -9.34 -0.02
N LEU A 23 5.22 -8.60 -0.88
CA LEU A 23 6.57 -8.94 -1.29
C LEU A 23 7.56 -8.83 -0.13
N GLY A 24 7.43 -7.80 0.72
CA GLY A 24 8.18 -7.70 1.98
C GLY A 24 7.92 -8.88 2.92
N GLY A 25 6.64 -9.27 3.06
CA GLY A 25 6.25 -10.47 3.83
C GLY A 25 6.86 -11.77 3.28
N ALA A 26 6.80 -11.97 1.97
CA ALA A 26 7.39 -13.15 1.31
C ALA A 26 8.92 -13.23 1.46
N ILE A 27 9.62 -12.09 1.46
CA ILE A 27 11.06 -12.04 1.76
C ILE A 27 11.32 -12.45 3.21
N CYS A 28 10.55 -11.91 4.16
CA CYS A 28 10.69 -12.25 5.58
C CYS A 28 10.43 -13.74 5.85
N GLU A 29 9.40 -14.31 5.22
CA GLU A 29 9.10 -15.74 5.30
C GLU A 29 10.28 -16.59 4.80
N ARG A 30 10.87 -16.24 3.65
CA ARG A 30 12.06 -16.91 3.11
C ARG A 30 13.30 -16.78 3.98
N ALA A 31 13.43 -15.68 4.72
CA ALA A 31 14.52 -15.45 5.67
C ALA A 31 14.30 -16.16 7.02
N GLY A 32 13.14 -16.79 7.24
CA GLY A 32 12.77 -17.37 8.54
C GLY A 32 12.53 -16.32 9.62
N VAL A 33 12.25 -15.06 9.23
CA VAL A 33 12.03 -13.94 10.14
C VAL A 33 10.55 -13.59 10.16
N PHE A 34 9.95 -13.57 11.35
CA PHE A 34 8.55 -13.16 11.50
C PHE A 34 8.44 -11.63 11.47
N ASN A 35 7.76 -11.09 10.45
CA ASN A 35 7.59 -9.65 10.28
C ASN A 35 6.34 -9.14 11.02
N ILE A 36 6.48 -8.89 12.33
CA ILE A 36 5.41 -8.28 13.16
C ILE A 36 5.21 -6.79 12.86
N GLY A 37 6.21 -6.15 12.24
CA GLY A 37 6.20 -4.71 11.95
C GLY A 37 5.45 -4.33 10.68
N LEU A 38 4.97 -5.31 9.90
CA LEU A 38 4.36 -5.08 8.60
C LEU A 38 3.15 -4.15 8.67
N GLU A 39 2.26 -4.36 9.66
CA GLU A 39 1.12 -3.47 9.91
C GLU A 39 1.59 -2.04 10.24
N GLY A 40 2.66 -1.92 11.03
CA GLY A 40 3.28 -0.64 11.35
C GLY A 40 3.84 0.07 10.10
N MET A 41 4.48 -0.66 9.20
CA MET A 41 5.01 -0.10 7.94
C MET A 41 3.88 0.41 7.04
N MET A 42 2.75 -0.32 6.96
CA MET A 42 1.57 0.13 6.22
C MET A 42 0.93 1.37 6.86
N LEU A 43 0.83 1.43 8.20
CA LEU A 43 0.32 2.59 8.92
C LEU A 43 1.21 3.82 8.75
N ILE A 44 2.53 3.66 8.83
CA ILE A 44 3.49 4.75 8.61
C ILE A 44 3.37 5.27 7.18
N GLY A 45 3.20 4.39 6.18
CA GLY A 45 2.97 4.80 4.79
C GLY A 45 1.66 5.55 4.58
N CYS A 46 0.58 5.13 5.25
CA CYS A 46 -0.70 5.84 5.23
C CYS A 46 -0.59 7.22 5.89
N PHE A 47 0.01 7.27 7.08
CA PHE A 47 0.23 8.52 7.80
C PHE A 47 1.09 9.49 7.01
N SER A 48 2.20 9.02 6.41
CA SER A 48 3.08 9.87 5.62
C SER A 48 2.36 10.44 4.40
N ALA A 49 1.56 9.65 3.69
CA ALA A 49 0.76 10.13 2.55
C ALA A 49 -0.26 11.22 2.94
N VAL A 50 -0.95 11.05 4.07
CA VAL A 50 -1.90 12.06 4.58
C VAL A 50 -1.16 13.32 5.05
N ALA A 51 -0.06 13.15 5.78
CA ALA A 51 0.74 14.27 6.27
C ALA A 51 1.35 15.08 5.12
N THR A 52 1.92 14.43 4.11
CA THR A 52 2.46 15.12 2.93
C THR A 52 1.35 15.84 2.19
N SER A 53 0.20 15.21 1.99
CA SER A 53 -0.95 15.85 1.34
C SER A 53 -1.41 17.12 2.06
N TRP A 54 -1.42 17.09 3.40
CA TRP A 54 -1.75 18.26 4.21
C TRP A 54 -0.73 19.38 4.04
N PHE A 55 0.58 19.07 4.06
CA PHE A 55 1.62 20.09 3.93
C PHE A 55 1.75 20.66 2.51
N THR A 56 1.52 19.85 1.48
CA THR A 56 1.61 20.29 0.08
C THR A 56 0.32 20.90 -0.43
N GLY A 57 -0.82 20.68 0.26
CA GLY A 57 -2.14 21.04 -0.24
C GLY A 57 -2.59 20.21 -1.45
N SER A 58 -1.85 19.15 -1.81
CA SER A 58 -2.13 18.28 -2.95
C SER A 58 -2.28 16.82 -2.49
N PRO A 59 -3.37 16.13 -2.83
CA PRO A 59 -3.56 14.70 -2.53
C PRO A 59 -2.87 13.75 -3.53
N TRP A 60 -2.14 14.30 -4.50
CA TRP A 60 -1.37 13.60 -5.52
C TRP A 60 0.06 14.11 -5.54
#